data_AF-A0A162T4E4-F1
#
_entry.id   AF-A0A162T4E4-F1
#
_cell.length_a   1.000
_cell.length_b   1.000
_cell.length_c   1.000
_cell.angle_alpha   90.00
_cell.angle_beta   90.00
_cell.angle_gamma   90.00
#
_symmetry.space_group_name_H-M   'P 1'
#
loop_
_entity.id
_entity.type
_entity.pdbx_description
1 polymer ?
#
loop_
_entity_poly.entity_id
_entity_poly.type
_entity_poly.pdbx_seq_one_letter_code
_entity_poly.pdbx_strand_id
1 'polypeptide(L)'
;MIFFGHVGITTAAVKAYEKISSKKVRRDIPNIDYRLVMIGAMLPDIIDKPIGAYFFRSIFHNSRIFSHSLVFSIVMIFLGSYYFYKRKNNSIFIIGICSLIHQILDSMWLYPGILYWPVFGWRFPTRPEGNWVESSLGKLLTDPYVYLPEIIGAVIVAYYIGRLILRGSIREFLRYGRL
;
A
#
# COMPACT_ATOMS: atom_id res chain seq x y z
N MET A 1 1.86 1.46 -9.99
CA MET A 1 1.88 2.92 -9.70
C MET A 1 3.20 3.25 -8.99
N ILE A 2 3.47 4.47 -8.52
CA ILE A 2 4.78 4.83 -7.94
C ILE A 2 4.67 5.14 -6.45
N PHE A 3 4.00 6.23 -6.06
CA PHE A 3 3.99 6.67 -4.67
C PHE A 3 2.66 7.33 -4.30
N PHE A 4 2.36 8.48 -4.90
CA PHE A 4 1.18 9.25 -4.55
C PHE A 4 -0.08 8.50 -4.91
N GLY A 5 -0.05 7.77 -6.02
CA GLY A 5 -1.14 6.93 -6.44
C GLY A 5 -1.51 5.90 -5.38
N HIS A 6 -0.53 5.17 -4.86
CA HIS A 6 -0.78 4.17 -3.82
C HIS A 6 -1.25 4.80 -2.51
N VAL A 7 -0.54 5.83 -2.03
CA VAL A 7 -0.86 6.47 -0.74
C VAL A 7 -2.23 7.16 -0.79
N GLY A 8 -2.47 7.95 -1.83
CA GLY A 8 -3.69 8.74 -1.98
C GLY A 8 -4.92 7.88 -2.22
N ILE A 9 -4.88 6.97 -3.19
CA ILE A 9 -6.04 6.11 -3.50
C ILE A 9 -6.34 5.17 -2.32
N THR A 10 -5.33 4.59 -1.68
CA THR A 10 -5.55 3.75 -0.49
C THR A 10 -6.16 4.56 0.64
N THR A 11 -5.67 5.77 0.90
CA THR A 11 -6.23 6.66 1.93
C THR A 11 -7.69 7.00 1.63
N ALA A 12 -8.04 7.34 0.39
CA ALA A 12 -9.42 7.61 0.00
C ALA A 12 -10.33 6.38 0.16
N ALA A 13 -9.87 5.20 -0.26
CA ALA A 13 -10.62 3.95 -0.13
C ALA A 13 -10.91 3.62 1.34
N VAL A 14 -9.89 3.71 2.20
CA VAL A 14 -10.03 3.46 3.64
C VAL A 14 -10.93 4.52 4.29
N LYS A 15 -10.81 5.80 3.91
CA LYS A 15 -11.68 6.87 4.44
C LYS A 15 -13.13 6.72 4.03
N ALA A 16 -13.37 6.29 2.79
CA ALA A 16 -14.72 5.97 2.32
C ALA A 16 -15.31 4.81 3.13
N TYR A 17 -14.52 3.74 3.35
CA TYR A 17 -14.93 2.61 4.19
C TYR A 17 -15.26 3.04 5.62
N GLU A 18 -14.41 3.85 6.26
CA GLU A 18 -14.64 4.39 7.60
C GLU A 18 -15.97 5.14 7.65
N LYS A 19 -16.19 6.09 6.73
CA LYS A 19 -17.39 6.93 6.68
C LYS A 19 -18.67 6.12 6.44
N ILE A 20 -18.63 5.13 5.54
CA ILE A 20 -19.79 4.27 5.23
C ILE A 20 -20.12 3.38 6.43
N SER A 21 -19.09 2.79 7.03
CA SER A 21 -19.26 1.87 8.16
C SER A 21 -19.77 2.61 9.39
N SER A 22 -19.28 3.82 9.69
CA SER A 22 -19.75 4.62 10.84
C SER A 22 -21.22 5.01 10.71
N LYS A 23 -21.73 5.15 9.49
CA LYS A 23 -23.15 5.46 9.24
C LYS A 23 -24.05 4.23 9.36
N LYS A 24 -23.60 3.09 8.85
CA LYS A 24 -24.41 1.86 8.74
C LYS A 24 -24.44 1.05 10.03
N VAL A 25 -23.33 1.02 10.74
CA VAL A 25 -23.17 0.25 11.97
C VAL A 25 -23.05 1.27 13.11
N ARG A 26 -24.08 1.42 13.94
CA ARG A 26 -24.01 2.20 15.21
C ARG A 26 -23.07 1.52 16.23
N ARG A 27 -21.88 1.09 15.82
CA ARG A 27 -20.83 0.52 16.67
C ARG A 27 -19.57 1.36 16.54
N ASP A 28 -18.79 1.36 17.63
CA ASP A 28 -17.45 1.91 17.66
C ASP A 28 -16.55 1.13 16.71
N ILE A 29 -16.35 1.67 15.50
CA ILE A 29 -15.33 1.17 14.60
C ILE A 29 -13.98 1.42 15.28
N PRO A 30 -13.11 0.41 15.39
CA PRO A 30 -11.79 0.61 15.96
C PRO A 30 -11.07 1.70 15.17
N ASN A 31 -10.47 2.64 15.90
CA ASN A 31 -9.85 3.83 15.34
C ASN A 31 -8.84 3.45 14.24
N ILE A 32 -8.94 4.09 13.07
CA ILE A 32 -8.03 3.86 11.96
C ILE A 32 -6.91 4.89 12.03
N ASP A 33 -5.69 4.41 12.25
CA ASP A 33 -4.49 5.23 12.18
C ASP A 33 -4.05 5.36 10.71
N TYR A 34 -4.29 6.54 10.13
CA TYR A 34 -3.96 6.82 8.74
C TYR A 34 -2.44 6.90 8.47
N ARG A 35 -1.60 7.04 9.51
CA ARG A 35 -0.14 6.88 9.34
C ARG A 35 0.19 5.44 8.96
N LEU A 36 -0.48 4.48 9.60
CA LEU A 36 -0.34 3.05 9.29
C LEU A 36 -0.94 2.70 7.94
N VAL A 37 -2.01 3.39 7.52
CA VAL A 37 -2.56 3.27 6.16
C VAL A 37 -1.50 3.68 5.14
N MET A 38 -0.85 4.83 5.33
CA MET A 38 0.22 5.30 4.43
C MET A 38 1.41 4.33 4.41
N ILE A 39 1.83 3.83 5.57
CA ILE A 39 2.92 2.83 5.67
C ILE A 39 2.53 1.56 4.94
N GLY A 40 1.36 0.99 5.23
CA GLY A 40 0.89 -0.24 4.59
C GLY A 40 0.66 -0.09 3.09
N ALA A 41 0.24 1.09 2.63
CA ALA A 41 0.08 1.40 1.21
C ALA A 41 1.41 1.39 0.45
N MET A 42 2.55 1.54 1.13
CA MET A 42 3.89 1.56 0.52
C MET A 42 4.77 0.38 0.93
N LEU A 43 4.32 -0.42 1.89
CA LEU A 43 5.13 -1.46 2.50
C LEU A 43 5.68 -2.47 1.48
N PRO A 44 4.90 -2.98 0.49
CA PRO A 44 5.44 -3.89 -0.50
C PRO A 44 6.60 -3.31 -1.30
N ASP A 45 6.48 -2.05 -1.72
CA ASP A 45 7.52 -1.34 -2.45
C ASP A 45 8.75 -1.04 -1.61
N ILE A 46 8.56 -0.63 -0.35
CA ILE A 46 9.64 -0.35 0.59
C ILE A 46 10.48 -1.60 0.85
N ILE A 47 9.86 -2.79 0.87
CA ILE A 47 10.57 -4.05 1.08
C ILE A 47 11.20 -4.54 -0.23
N ASP A 48 10.40 -4.68 -1.28
CA ASP A 48 10.82 -5.44 -2.45
C ASP A 48 11.76 -4.65 -3.35
N LYS A 49 11.60 -3.32 -3.48
CA LYS A 49 12.45 -2.53 -4.39
C LYS A 49 13.91 -2.50 -3.93
N PRO A 50 14.26 -2.22 -2.66
CA PRO A 50 15.65 -2.31 -2.22
C PRO A 50 16.23 -3.71 -2.40
N ILE A 51 15.47 -4.76 -2.10
CA ILE A 51 15.96 -6.13 -2.17
C ILE A 51 16.13 -6.58 -3.62
N GLY A 52 15.06 -6.54 -4.42
CA GLY A 52 15.02 -7.13 -5.76
C GLY A 52 15.48 -6.19 -6.88
N ALA A 53 15.39 -4.87 -6.70
CA ALA A 53 15.83 -3.90 -7.71
C ALA A 53 17.24 -3.38 -7.46
N TYR A 54 17.70 -3.30 -6.21
CA TYR A 54 18.98 -2.70 -5.84
C TYR A 54 20.01 -3.73 -5.35
N PHE A 55 19.85 -4.30 -4.16
CA PHE A 55 20.87 -5.16 -3.54
C PHE A 55 21.08 -6.49 -4.26
N PHE A 56 20.00 -7.16 -4.66
CA PHE A 56 20.03 -8.51 -5.22
C PHE A 56 19.48 -8.55 -6.65
N ARG A 57 19.69 -7.47 -7.42
CA ARG A 57 19.23 -7.36 -8.81
C ARG A 57 19.77 -8.47 -9.70
N SER A 58 21.02 -8.88 -9.50
CA SER A 58 21.68 -9.97 -10.24
C SER A 58 21.14 -11.36 -9.91
N ILE A 59 20.34 -11.51 -8.85
CA ILE A 59 19.74 -12.78 -8.44
C ILE A 59 18.28 -12.81 -8.89
N PHE A 60 17.50 -11.78 -8.53
CA PHE A 60 16.05 -11.79 -8.76
C PHE A 60 15.65 -11.24 -10.12
N HIS A 61 16.40 -10.29 -10.69
CA HIS A 61 16.03 -9.56 -11.91
C HIS A 61 14.58 -9.05 -11.89
N ASN A 62 14.07 -8.66 -10.71
CA ASN A 62 12.67 -8.31 -10.50
C ASN A 62 12.54 -7.42 -9.25
N SER A 63 11.84 -6.28 -9.36
CA SER A 63 11.58 -5.38 -8.22
C SER A 63 10.37 -5.75 -7.37
N ARG A 64 9.60 -6.77 -7.77
CA ARG A 64 8.41 -7.28 -7.07
C ARG A 64 8.63 -8.75 -6.71
N ILE A 65 8.82 -9.01 -5.43
CA ILE A 65 9.23 -10.32 -4.91
C ILE A 65 8.32 -10.74 -3.75
N PHE A 66 8.84 -10.83 -2.53
CA PHE A 66 8.18 -11.38 -1.37
C PHE A 66 6.94 -10.59 -0.97
N SER A 67 7.02 -9.27 -0.80
CA SER A 67 5.91 -8.48 -0.26
C SER A 67 4.83 -8.16 -1.30
N HIS A 68 5.12 -8.37 -2.59
CA HIS A 68 4.12 -8.39 -3.66
C HIS A 68 3.40 -9.74 -3.84
N SER A 69 3.70 -10.73 -2.99
CA SER A 69 2.97 -12.00 -2.96
C SER A 69 1.74 -11.94 -2.05
N LEU A 70 0.69 -12.67 -2.41
CA LEU A 70 -0.54 -12.74 -1.63
C LEU A 70 -0.29 -13.36 -0.24
N VAL A 71 0.67 -14.28 -0.12
CA VAL A 71 1.04 -14.88 1.17
C VAL A 71 1.52 -13.82 2.15
N PHE A 72 2.26 -12.79 1.71
CA PHE A 72 2.68 -11.69 2.58
C PHE A 72 1.48 -10.94 3.17
N SER A 73 0.54 -10.50 2.33
CA SER A 73 -0.66 -9.79 2.79
C SER A 73 -1.54 -10.67 3.68
N ILE A 74 -1.71 -11.94 3.32
CA ILE A 74 -2.49 -12.90 4.10
C ILE A 74 -1.88 -13.12 5.48
N VAL A 75 -0.57 -13.35 5.57
CA VAL A 75 0.12 -13.53 6.86
C VAL A 75 -0.03 -12.28 7.72
N MET A 76 0.15 -11.09 7.16
CA MET A 76 -0.05 -9.83 7.89
C MET A 76 -1.49 -9.67 8.40
N ILE A 77 -2.49 -10.02 7.59
CA ILE A 77 -3.90 -9.98 7.98
C ILE A 77 -4.20 -10.99 9.09
N PHE A 78 -3.70 -12.23 9.00
CA PHE A 78 -3.90 -13.24 10.03
C PHE A 78 -3.23 -12.85 11.35
N LEU A 79 -1.95 -12.45 11.31
CA LEU A 79 -1.24 -11.97 12.49
C LEU A 79 -1.95 -10.76 13.09
N GLY A 80 -2.34 -9.80 12.24
CA GLY A 80 -3.09 -8.62 12.65
C GLY A 80 -4.43 -8.96 13.30
N SER A 81 -5.17 -9.92 12.77
CA SER A 81 -6.44 -10.39 13.32
C SER A 81 -6.23 -11.04 14.69
N TYR A 82 -5.20 -11.87 14.82
CA TYR A 82 -4.82 -12.50 16.09
C TYR A 82 -4.45 -11.46 17.17
N TYR A 83 -3.59 -10.49 16.82
CA TYR A 83 -3.21 -9.40 17.72
C TYR A 83 -4.39 -8.50 18.08
N PHE A 84 -5.28 -8.23 17.12
CA PHE A 84 -6.49 -7.47 17.36
C PHE A 84 -7.42 -8.18 18.34
N TYR A 85 -7.60 -9.50 18.19
CA TYR A 85 -8.39 -10.30 19.12
C TYR A 85 -7.82 -10.24 20.55
N LYS A 86 -6.50 -10.40 20.71
CA LYS A 86 -5.84 -10.47 22.02
C LYS A 86 -5.65 -9.13 22.71
N ARG A 87 -5.33 -8.07 21.97
CA ARG A 87 -4.86 -6.78 22.52
C ARG A 87 -5.67 -5.58 22.04
N LYS A 88 -6.73 -5.79 21.26
CA LYS A 88 -7.53 -4.71 20.61
C LYS A 88 -6.69 -3.76 19.75
N ASN A 89 -5.50 -4.19 19.34
CA ASN A 89 -4.61 -3.43 18.49
C ASN A 89 -4.77 -3.89 17.03
N ASN A 90 -5.29 -3.01 16.17
CA ASN A 90 -5.55 -3.26 14.75
C ASN A 90 -4.39 -2.84 13.83
N SER A 91 -3.24 -2.42 14.36
CA SER A 91 -2.15 -1.82 13.59
C SER A 91 -1.64 -2.74 12.46
N ILE A 92 -1.29 -3.98 12.80
CA ILE A 92 -0.77 -4.97 11.84
C ILE A 92 -1.86 -5.34 10.83
N PHE A 93 -3.11 -5.41 11.28
CA PHE A 93 -4.26 -5.70 10.42
C PHE A 93 -4.44 -4.61 9.35
N ILE A 94 -4.40 -3.34 9.74
CA ILE A 94 -4.47 -2.20 8.82
C ILE A 94 -3.33 -2.27 7.79
N ILE A 95 -2.10 -2.54 8.25
CA ILE A 95 -0.94 -2.68 7.36
C ILE A 95 -1.16 -3.81 6.34
N GLY A 96 -1.65 -4.97 6.79
CA GLY A 96 -1.92 -6.12 5.93
C GLY A 96 -2.99 -5.83 4.88
N ILE A 97 -4.10 -5.19 5.28
CA ILE A 97 -5.16 -4.76 4.35
C ILE A 97 -4.64 -3.74 3.34
N CYS A 98 -3.88 -2.73 3.79
CA CYS A 98 -3.33 -1.73 2.87
C CYS A 98 -2.28 -2.32 1.92
N SER A 99 -1.52 -3.32 2.38
CA SER A 99 -0.60 -4.09 1.50
C SER A 99 -1.37 -4.89 0.46
N LEU A 100 -2.54 -5.45 0.81
CA LEU A 100 -3.41 -6.11 -0.16
C LEU A 100 -3.98 -5.12 -1.19
N ILE A 101 -4.41 -3.94 -0.74
CA ILE A 101 -4.85 -2.86 -1.65
C ILE A 101 -3.71 -2.45 -2.58
N HIS A 102 -2.47 -2.35 -2.07
CA HIS A 102 -1.30 -2.08 -2.90
C HIS A 102 -1.16 -3.10 -4.04
N GLN A 103 -1.30 -4.40 -3.76
CA GLN A 103 -1.23 -5.45 -4.80
C GLN A 103 -2.32 -5.29 -5.85
N ILE A 104 -3.52 -4.86 -5.45
CA ILE A 104 -4.62 -4.56 -6.38
C ILE A 104 -4.24 -3.36 -7.26
N LEU A 105 -3.73 -2.28 -6.66
CA LEU A 105 -3.32 -1.07 -7.41
C LEU A 105 -2.16 -1.34 -8.37
N ASP A 106 -1.31 -2.31 -8.06
CA ASP A 106 -0.22 -2.74 -8.94
C ASP A 106 -0.62 -3.80 -9.97
N SER A 107 -1.91 -4.15 -10.03
CA SER A 107 -2.48 -5.14 -10.93
C SER A 107 -1.74 -6.48 -10.86
N MET A 108 -1.40 -6.92 -9.65
CA MET A 108 -0.58 -8.10 -9.43
C MET A 108 -1.21 -9.40 -9.96
N TRP A 109 -2.53 -9.41 -10.20
CA TRP A 109 -3.21 -10.53 -10.88
C TRP A 109 -2.69 -10.79 -12.30
N LEU A 110 -2.06 -9.81 -12.95
CA LEU A 110 -1.38 -9.99 -14.25
C LEU A 110 -0.05 -10.75 -14.12
N TYR A 111 0.46 -10.93 -12.90
CA TYR A 111 1.72 -11.61 -12.60
C TYR A 111 1.49 -12.78 -11.62
N PRO A 112 0.74 -13.82 -12.01
CA PRO A 112 0.32 -14.89 -11.12
C PRO A 112 1.49 -15.63 -10.46
N GLY A 113 2.63 -15.77 -11.15
CA GLY A 113 3.84 -16.38 -10.58
C GLY A 113 4.45 -15.61 -9.40
N ILE A 114 4.21 -14.30 -9.32
CA ILE A 114 4.63 -13.46 -8.18
C ILE A 114 3.50 -13.41 -7.15
N LEU A 115 2.26 -13.13 -7.59
CA LEU A 115 1.11 -12.99 -6.70
C LEU A 115 0.86 -14.26 -5.89
N TYR A 116 0.94 -15.43 -6.50
CA TYR A 116 0.69 -16.70 -5.82
C TYR A 116 1.97 -17.39 -5.36
N TRP A 117 3.13 -16.72 -5.35
CA TRP A 117 4.34 -17.29 -4.77
C TRP A 117 4.10 -17.71 -3.31
N PRO A 118 4.57 -18.90 -2.86
CA PRO A 118 5.42 -19.87 -3.55
C PRO A 118 4.68 -21.03 -4.26
N VAL A 119 3.38 -20.93 -4.52
CA VAL A 119 2.55 -22.03 -5.06
C VAL A 119 3.08 -22.57 -6.40
N PHE A 120 3.57 -21.68 -7.27
CA PHE A 120 4.12 -22.06 -8.59
C PHE A 120 5.64 -22.29 -8.59
N GLY A 121 6.24 -22.41 -7.41
CA GLY A 121 7.66 -22.64 -7.22
C GLY A 121 8.36 -21.53 -6.43
N TRP A 122 9.61 -21.81 -6.07
CA TRP A 122 10.41 -20.94 -5.19
C TRP A 122 11.11 -19.80 -5.93
N ARG A 123 11.27 -19.89 -7.25
CA ARG A 123 11.94 -18.86 -8.05
C ARG A 123 10.93 -17.83 -8.54
N PHE A 124 11.24 -16.55 -8.33
CA PHE A 124 10.44 -15.47 -8.90
C PHE A 124 10.68 -15.37 -10.41
N PRO A 125 9.63 -15.08 -11.21
CA PRO A 125 9.79 -14.74 -12.62
C PRO A 125 10.68 -13.50 -12.80
N THR A 126 11.48 -13.48 -13.86
CA THR A 126 12.24 -12.29 -14.24
C THR A 126 11.31 -11.23 -14.82
N ARG A 127 11.59 -9.94 -14.58
CA ARG A 127 10.87 -8.84 -15.21
C ARG A 127 11.87 -7.90 -15.90
N PRO A 128 11.65 -7.56 -17.19
CA PRO A 128 12.54 -6.70 -17.94
C PRO A 128 12.34 -5.22 -17.54
N GLU A 129 12.71 -4.89 -16.31
CA GLU A 129 12.45 -3.57 -15.73
C GLU A 129 13.63 -2.60 -15.90
N GLY A 130 14.76 -3.05 -16.44
CA GLY A 130 15.96 -2.22 -16.61
C GLY A 130 16.38 -1.55 -15.30
N ASN A 131 16.79 -0.28 -15.36
CA ASN A 131 16.85 0.59 -14.19
C ASN A 131 15.41 1.01 -13.81
N TRP A 132 14.91 0.51 -12.69
CA TRP A 132 13.53 0.78 -12.24
C TRP A 132 13.26 2.28 -12.08
N VAL A 133 14.24 3.07 -11.60
CA VAL A 133 14.05 4.51 -11.36
C VAL A 133 13.85 5.25 -12.69
N GLU A 134 14.74 5.03 -13.65
CA GLU A 134 14.64 5.65 -14.98
C GLU A 134 13.37 5.21 -15.70
N SER A 135 13.04 3.91 -15.65
CA SER A 135 11.82 3.35 -16.23
C SER A 135 10.56 3.96 -15.63
N SER A 136 10.54 4.16 -14.31
CA SER A 136 9.43 4.80 -13.59
C SER A 136 9.30 6.28 -13.94
N LEU A 137 10.40 7.03 -14.02
CA LEU A 137 10.37 8.44 -14.40
C LEU A 137 9.90 8.63 -15.85
N GLY A 138 10.37 7.80 -16.78
CA GLY A 138 9.90 7.83 -18.16
C GLY A 138 8.39 7.58 -18.24
N LYS A 139 7.91 6.52 -17.59
CA LYS A 139 6.47 6.18 -17.56
C LYS A 139 5.61 7.25 -16.90
N LEU A 140 6.14 7.96 -15.88
CA LEU A 140 5.42 9.06 -15.24
C LEU A 140 5.14 10.23 -16.20
N LEU A 141 5.89 10.36 -17.28
CA LEU A 141 5.70 11.41 -18.29
C LEU A 141 4.93 10.93 -19.51
N THR A 142 5.01 9.63 -19.84
CA THR A 142 4.52 9.11 -21.11
C THR A 142 3.33 8.16 -20.99
N ASP A 143 3.15 7.50 -19.85
CA ASP A 143 2.18 6.42 -19.69
C ASP A 143 0.95 6.87 -18.86
N PRO A 144 -0.25 7.00 -19.47
CA PRO A 144 -1.45 7.41 -18.76
C PRO A 144 -1.85 6.46 -17.63
N TYR A 145 -1.50 5.18 -17.73
CA TYR A 145 -1.78 4.21 -16.67
C TYR A 145 -0.88 4.41 -15.44
N VAL A 146 0.18 5.22 -15.56
CA VAL A 146 1.07 5.57 -14.45
C VAL A 146 0.79 6.99 -13.96
N TYR A 147 0.77 7.99 -14.84
CA TYR A 147 0.67 9.38 -14.39
C TYR A 147 -0.71 9.76 -13.89
N LEU A 148 -1.80 9.21 -14.46
CA LEU A 148 -3.15 9.61 -14.07
C LEU A 148 -3.46 9.15 -12.63
N PRO A 149 -3.19 7.89 -12.23
CA PRO A 149 -3.33 7.49 -10.83
C PRO A 149 -2.42 8.26 -9.87
N GLU A 150 -1.20 8.64 -10.28
CA GLU A 150 -0.30 9.46 -9.46
C GLU A 150 -0.86 10.87 -9.24
N ILE A 151 -1.39 11.53 -10.27
CA ILE A 151 -2.03 12.85 -10.15
C ILE A 151 -3.25 12.76 -9.22
N ILE A 152 -4.13 11.77 -9.43
CA ILE A 152 -5.31 11.56 -8.58
C ILE A 152 -4.89 11.36 -7.13
N GLY A 153 -3.88 10.50 -6.90
CA GLY A 153 -3.34 10.25 -5.58
C GLY A 153 -2.76 11.50 -4.93
N ALA A 154 -2.02 12.31 -5.69
CA ALA A 154 -1.42 13.55 -5.21
C ALA A 154 -2.49 14.58 -4.82
N VAL A 155 -3.54 14.73 -5.62
CA VAL A 155 -4.69 15.60 -5.31
C VAL A 155 -5.40 15.16 -4.02
N ILE A 156 -5.60 13.86 -3.83
CA ILE A 156 -6.21 13.32 -2.60
C ILE A 156 -5.33 13.63 -1.37
N VAL A 157 -4.01 13.40 -1.48
CA VAL A 157 -3.07 13.69 -0.39
C VAL A 157 -3.06 15.19 -0.08
N ALA A 158 -2.98 16.05 -1.10
CA ALA A 158 -3.02 17.50 -0.94
C ALA A 158 -4.32 17.98 -0.27
N TYR A 159 -5.46 17.40 -0.65
CA TYR A 159 -6.75 17.69 -0.04
C TYR A 159 -6.76 17.39 1.47
N TYR A 160 -6.29 16.21 1.88
CA TYR A 160 -6.25 15.85 3.30
C TYR A 160 -5.23 16.66 4.10
N ILE A 161 -4.06 16.95 3.52
CA ILE A 161 -3.07 17.84 4.14
C ILE A 161 -3.67 19.25 4.33
N GLY A 162 -4.28 19.82 3.29
CA GLY A 162 -4.95 21.11 3.35
C GLY A 162 -6.04 21.14 4.42
N ARG A 163 -6.85 20.07 4.51
CA ARG A 163 -7.87 19.91 5.56
C ARG A 163 -7.27 19.91 6.96
N LEU A 164 -6.15 19.21 7.18
CA LEU A 164 -5.48 19.14 8.48
C LEU A 164 -4.92 20.51 8.89
N ILE A 165 -4.33 21.25 7.94
CA ILE A 165 -3.80 22.61 8.17
C ILE A 165 -4.94 23.56 8.53
N LEU A 166 -6.00 23.61 7.71
CA LEU A 166 -7.13 24.53 7.90
C LEU A 166 -7.89 24.28 9.22
N ARG A 167 -7.85 23.05 9.74
CA ARG A 167 -8.49 22.69 11.02
C ARG A 167 -7.56 22.78 12.23
N GLY A 168 -6.28 23.10 12.03
CA GLY A 168 -5.27 23.08 13.11
C GLY A 168 -5.04 21.68 13.72
N SER A 169 -5.44 20.61 13.03
CA SER A 169 -5.45 19.24 13.58
C SER A 169 -4.18 18.44 13.22
N ILE A 170 -3.13 19.09 12.72
CA ILE A 170 -1.85 18.44 12.36
C ILE A 170 -1.27 17.68 13.56
N ARG A 171 -1.28 18.30 14.75
CA ARG A 171 -0.74 17.65 15.96
C ARG A 171 -1.53 16.41 16.36
N GLU A 172 -2.85 16.43 16.15
CA GLU A 172 -3.71 15.27 16.40
C GLU A 172 -3.43 14.14 15.42
N PHE A 173 -3.25 14.47 14.14
CA PHE A 173 -2.83 13.49 13.13
C PHE A 173 -1.46 12.88 13.46
N LEU A 174 -0.47 13.70 13.82
CA LEU A 174 0.86 13.22 14.17
C LEU A 174 0.88 12.36 15.45
N ARG A 175 -0.06 12.56 16.37
CA ARG A 175 -0.15 11.79 17.63
C ARG A 175 -1.00 10.53 17.50
N TYR A 176 -2.16 10.63 16.85
CA TYR A 176 -3.20 9.60 16.84
C TYR A 176 -3.56 9.08 15.44
N GLY A 177 -3.02 9.68 14.37
CA GLY A 177 -3.26 9.25 13.00
C GLY A 177 -4.65 9.55 12.45
N ARG A 178 -5.38 10.51 13.01
CA ARG A 178 -6.78 10.80 12.61
C ARG A 178 -6.85 11.82 11.45
N LEU A 179 -7.69 11.54 10.45
CA LEU A 179 -7.95 12.39 9.27
C LEU A 179 -9.34 13.03 9.22
#